data_AF-A0A662FPJ7-F1
#
_entry.id   AF-A0A662FPJ7-F1
#
_cell.length_a   1.000
_cell.length_b   1.000
_cell.length_c   1.000
_cell.angle_alpha   90.00
_cell.angle_beta   90.00
_cell.angle_gamma   90.00
#
_symmetry.space_group_name_H-M   'P 1'
#
loop_
_entity.id
_entity.type
_entity.pdbx_description
1 polymer ?
#
loop_
_entity_poly.entity_id
_entity_poly.type
_entity_poly.pdbx_seq_one_letter_code
_entity_poly.pdbx_strand_id
1 'polypeptide(L)'
;MRLEIEFTKSALKDLKSLPRDIQERVIGVLLRIRSNPYKYSKKLAGTDFYRVRVRDYRIINWISDKIYVLKIAHRKKIYRYF
;
A
#
# COMPACT_ATOMS: atom_id res chain seq x y z
N MET A 1 16.18 -3.45 11.13
CA MET A 1 15.30 -4.57 10.69
C MET A 1 14.45 -4.09 9.52
N ARG A 2 14.18 -4.93 8.52
CA ARG A 2 13.29 -4.62 7.38
C ARG A 2 12.18 -5.66 7.37
N LEU A 3 10.92 -5.24 7.25
CA LEU A 3 9.81 -6.17 7.10
C LEU A 3 9.71 -6.67 5.66
N GLU A 4 9.25 -7.91 5.50
CA GLU A 4 8.87 -8.44 4.20
C GLU A 4 7.57 -7.80 3.70
N ILE A 5 7.36 -7.88 2.38
CA ILE A 5 6.19 -7.30 1.72
C ILE A 5 5.47 -8.43 1.00
N GLU A 6 4.18 -8.58 1.30
CA GLU A 6 3.34 -9.62 0.72
C GLU A 6 2.12 -8.96 0.09
N PHE A 7 1.77 -9.37 -1.14
CA PHE A 7 0.60 -8.87 -1.84
C PHE A 7 -0.53 -9.88 -1.76
N THR A 8 -1.73 -9.40 -1.42
CA THR A 8 -2.93 -10.21 -1.68
C THR A 8 -3.12 -10.39 -3.19
N LYS A 9 -3.87 -11.43 -3.58
CA LYS A 9 -4.22 -11.67 -4.99
C LYS A 9 -4.91 -10.44 -5.62
N SER A 10 -5.76 -9.74 -4.87
CA SER A 10 -6.44 -8.53 -5.33
C SER A 10 -5.48 -7.35 -5.48
N ALA A 11 -4.58 -7.12 -4.52
CA ALA A 11 -3.58 -6.06 -4.62
C ALA A 11 -2.60 -6.28 -5.77
N LEU A 12 -2.23 -7.53 -6.04
CA LEU A 12 -1.36 -7.86 -7.18
C LEU A 12 -2.07 -7.54 -8.51
N LYS A 13 -3.37 -7.84 -8.63
CA LYS A 13 -4.18 -7.45 -9.79
C LYS A 13 -4.29 -5.93 -9.92
N ASP A 14 -4.53 -5.24 -8.81
CA ASP A 14 -4.57 -3.79 -8.77
C ASP A 14 -3.25 -3.21 -9.30
N LEU A 15 -2.11 -3.64 -8.78
CA LEU A 15 -0.79 -3.19 -9.21
C LEU A 15 -0.59 -3.40 -10.71
N LYS A 16 -0.86 -4.61 -11.21
CA LYS A 16 -0.70 -4.95 -12.63
C LYS A 16 -1.58 -4.12 -13.57
N SER A 17 -2.72 -3.62 -13.07
CA SER A 17 -3.63 -2.77 -13.85
C SER A 17 -3.16 -1.30 -13.97
N LEU A 18 -2.15 -0.89 -13.21
CA LEU A 18 -1.67 0.50 -13.22
C LEU A 18 -0.74 0.76 -14.41
N PRO A 19 -0.62 2.02 -14.85
CA PRO A 19 0.45 2.42 -15.76
C PRO A 19 1.84 2.08 -15.20
N ARG A 20 2.79 1.75 -16.08
CA ARG A 20 4.10 1.23 -15.70
C ARG A 20 4.86 2.14 -14.75
N ASP A 21 4.83 3.45 -14.99
CA ASP A 21 5.48 4.46 -14.14
C ASP A 21 4.89 4.49 -12.72
N ILE A 22 3.58 4.24 -12.59
CA ILE A 22 2.91 4.14 -11.30
C ILE A 22 3.28 2.84 -10.59
N GLN A 23 3.38 1.72 -11.31
CA GLN A 23 3.83 0.45 -10.73
C GLN A 23 5.21 0.59 -10.08
N GLU A 24 6.15 1.16 -10.81
CA GLU A 24 7.53 1.39 -10.34
C GLU A 24 7.56 2.30 -9.11
N ARG A 25 6.72 3.34 -9.09
CA ARG A 25 6.58 4.21 -7.91
C ARG A 25 6.01 3.48 -6.71
N VAL A 26 4.98 2.64 -6.91
CA VAL A 26 4.40 1.84 -5.83
C VAL A 26 5.46 0.91 -5.23
N ILE A 27 6.19 0.19 -6.08
CA ILE A 27 7.26 -0.72 -5.64
C ILE A 27 8.36 0.07 -4.90
N GLY A 28 8.81 1.19 -5.46
CA GLY A 28 9.84 2.03 -4.83
C GLY A 28 9.43 2.58 -3.47
N VAL A 29 8.15 2.96 -3.31
CA VAL A 29 7.62 3.39 -2.01
C VAL A 29 7.56 2.21 -1.03
N LEU A 30 7.05 1.05 -1.46
CA LEU A 30 6.99 -0.15 -0.62
C LEU A 30 8.39 -0.58 -0.12
N LEU A 31 9.38 -0.59 -1.00
CA LEU A 31 10.78 -0.89 -0.65
C LEU A 31 11.42 0.14 0.29
N ARG A 32 10.95 1.39 0.26
CA ARG A 32 11.40 2.46 1.16
C ARG A 32 10.80 2.30 2.55
N ILE A 33 9.50 1.98 2.65
CA ILE A 33 8.82 1.96 3.94
C ILE A 33 9.19 0.75 4.80
N ARG A 34 9.70 -0.34 4.20
CA ARG A 34 9.99 -1.61 4.91
C ARG A 34 10.89 -1.49 6.14
N SER A 35 11.74 -0.46 6.23
CA SER A 35 12.60 -0.23 7.39
C SER A 35 11.91 0.50 8.54
N ASN A 36 10.83 1.23 8.28
CA ASN A 36 10.03 1.90 9.31
C ASN A 36 8.59 2.15 8.80
N PRO A 37 7.77 1.10 8.67
CA PRO A 37 6.49 1.20 7.96
C PRO A 37 5.48 2.09 8.68
N TYR A 38 5.47 2.11 10.02
CA TYR A 38 4.60 2.98 10.81
C TYR A 38 4.94 4.47 10.64
N LYS A 39 6.20 4.84 10.41
CA LYS A 39 6.59 6.24 10.15
C LYS A 39 6.05 6.77 8.81
N TYR A 40 5.95 5.89 7.80
CA TYR A 40 5.56 6.29 6.44
C TYR A 40 4.11 6.00 6.08
N SER A 41 3.37 5.36 6.99
CA SER A 41 1.98 4.99 6.79
C SER A 41 1.09 5.69 7.82
N LYS A 42 -0.10 6.13 7.43
CA LYS A 42 -1.08 6.70 8.37
C LYS A 42 -2.15 5.67 8.70
N LYS A 43 -2.39 5.39 9.98
CA LYS A 43 -3.47 4.50 10.42
C LYS A 43 -4.82 5.06 9.95
N LEU A 44 -5.69 4.20 9.46
CA LEU A 44 -7.08 4.55 9.12
C LEU A 44 -7.93 4.46 10.39
N ALA A 45 -8.70 5.50 10.67
CA ALA A 45 -9.53 5.57 11.87
C ALA A 45 -10.53 4.40 11.90
N GLY A 46 -10.69 3.78 13.07
CA GLY A 46 -11.63 2.67 13.27
C GLY A 46 -11.21 1.33 12.63
N THR A 47 -9.97 1.19 12.14
CA THR A 47 -9.47 -0.08 11.57
C THR A 47 -8.02 -0.34 11.98
N ASP A 48 -7.51 -1.55 11.75
CA ASP A 48 -6.08 -1.88 11.90
C ASP A 48 -5.25 -1.66 10.64
N PHE A 49 -5.84 -1.05 9.63
CA PHE A 49 -5.17 -0.79 8.37
C PHE A 49 -4.48 0.57 8.35
N TYR A 50 -3.46 0.65 7.51
CA TYR A 50 -2.70 1.86 7.25
C TYR A 50 -2.75 2.22 5.78
N ARG A 51 -2.57 3.50 5.51
CA ARG A 51 -2.56 4.08 4.17
C ARG A 51 -1.23 4.73 3.88
N VAL A 52 -0.67 4.39 2.72
CA VAL A 52 0.51 5.04 2.14
C VAL A 52 0.11 5.82 0.89
N ARG A 53 0.62 7.04 0.75
CA ARG A 53 0.36 7.89 -0.42
C ARG A 53 1.43 7.67 -1.49
N VAL A 54 0.99 7.45 -2.72
CA VAL A 54 1.86 7.38 -3.91
C VAL A 54 1.27 8.31 -4.98
N ARG A 55 1.65 9.59 -4.98
CA ARG A 55 1.01 10.64 -5.79
C ARG A 55 -0.51 10.67 -5.61
N ASP A 56 -1.26 10.34 -6.65
CA ASP A 56 -2.72 10.23 -6.66
C ASP A 56 -3.23 8.83 -6.37
N TYR A 57 -2.35 7.86 -6.18
CA TYR A 57 -2.68 6.51 -5.73
C TYR A 57 -2.46 6.38 -4.22
N ARG A 58 -3.17 5.42 -3.64
CA ARG A 58 -3.05 5.05 -2.24
C ARG A 58 -2.90 3.54 -2.16
N ILE A 59 -2.07 3.11 -1.23
CA ILE A 59 -1.87 1.71 -0.87
C ILE A 59 -2.52 1.54 0.49
N ILE A 60 -3.45 0.60 0.62
CA ILE A 60 -3.92 0.14 1.93
C ILE A 60 -3.12 -1.10 2.30
N ASN A 61 -2.57 -1.09 3.50
CA ASN A 61 -1.80 -2.21 4.01
C ASN A 61 -2.16 -2.51 5.47
N TRP A 62 -1.83 -3.71 5.89
CA TRP A 62 -1.81 -4.13 7.28
C TRP A 62 -0.36 -4.41 7.68
N ILE A 63 0.06 -3.91 8.83
CA ILE A 63 1.44 -4.03 9.32
C ILE A 63 1.42 -4.89 10.58
N SER A 64 2.00 -6.09 10.48
CA SER A 64 2.17 -7.07 11.55
C SER A 64 3.65 -7.52 11.58
N ASP A 65 3.92 -8.82 11.51
CA ASP A 65 5.22 -9.42 11.20
C ASP A 65 5.71 -9.07 9.78
N LYS A 66 4.78 -8.79 8.86
CA LYS A 66 5.04 -8.33 7.49
C LYS A 66 4.17 -7.12 7.13
N ILE A 67 4.45 -6.54 5.97
CA ILE A 67 3.60 -5.54 5.33
C ILE A 67 2.71 -6.25 4.31
N TYR A 68 1.45 -6.47 4.66
CA TYR A 68 0.46 -7.04 3.77
C TYR A 68 -0.19 -5.94 2.94
N VAL A 69 0.05 -5.93 1.64
CA VAL A 69 -0.56 -5.00 0.70
C VAL A 69 -1.94 -5.52 0.31
N LEU A 70 -2.99 -4.81 0.74
CA LEU A 70 -4.37 -5.24 0.62
C LEU A 70 -5.08 -4.65 -0.61
N LYS A 71 -4.79 -3.39 -0.94
CA LYS A 71 -5.44 -2.65 -2.03
C LYS A 71 -4.52 -1.57 -2.59
N ILE A 72 -4.54 -1.38 -3.90
CA ILE A 72 -3.91 -0.21 -4.54
C ILE A 72 -4.93 0.46 -5.44
N ALA A 73 -5.24 1.73 -5.19
CA ALA A 73 -6.24 2.43 -5.98
C ALA A 73 -5.98 3.93 -6.07
N HIS A 74 -6.52 4.53 -7.13
CA HIS A 74 -6.55 5.97 -7.28
C HIS A 74 -7.38 6.63 -6.16
N ARG A 75 -7.00 7.84 -5.75
CA ARG A 75 -7.58 8.58 -4.62
C ARG A 75 -9.08 8.70 -4.62
N LYS A 76 -9.65 8.84 -5.83
CA LYS A 76 -11.08 9.04 -6.06
C LYS A 76 -11.90 7.76 -5.82
N LYS A 77 -11.27 6.58 -5.88
CA LYS A 77 -11.95 5.28 -5.79
C LYS A 77 -11.69 4.54 -4.48
N ILE A 78 -10.62 4.86 -3.75
CA ILE A 78 -10.17 3.99 -2.65
C ILE A 78 -11.12 3.99 -1.43
N TYR A 79 -11.83 5.08 -1.16
CA TYR A 79 -12.82 5.18 -0.08
C TYR A 79 -14.19 4.61 -0.45
N ARG A 80 -14.33 3.92 -1.58
CA ARG A 80 -15.54 3.14 -1.89
C ARG A 80 -15.42 1.69 -1.43
N TYR A 81 -14.25 1.32 -0.89
CA TYR A 81 -13.92 -0.04 -0.45
C TYR A 81 -13.84 -0.17 1.08
N PHE A 82 -14.05 0.94 1.79
CA PHE A 82 -14.09 1.10 3.25
C PHE A 82 -15.17 2.13 3.55
#